data_AF-A0AAD6KXF3-F1
#
_entry.id   AF-A0AAD6KXF3-F1
#
_cell.length_a   1.000
_cell.length_b   1.000
_cell.length_c   1.000
_cell.angle_alpha   90.00
_cell.angle_beta   90.00
_cell.angle_gamma   90.00
#
_symmetry.space_group_name_H-M   'P 1'
#
loop_
_entity.id
_entity.type
_entity.pdbx_description
1 polymer ?
#
loop_
_entity_poly.entity_id
_entity_poly.type
_entity_poly.pdbx_seq_one_letter_code
_entity_poly.pdbx_strand_id
1 'polypeptide(L)'
;MQMEPVSHLPPWRLVPAAGTVMKSSVDELGLEDEAEKPSNSLLGRGWSPGWSNADKALTEFVEHHLIDYVNCRLKVGTSTSLLSPYLHFGELSVRKVFQCVQLKQLLWAKEENNLKGKESVTLFLKSIGLREYSRYLCFNFPFTHERSLLSNLKYFPWNDNQVRFKAWRQGRTGYPLVDAGMRELWATGWIHNRIRVIVSSFAVKSSSSSMEMGNEIFLGHSFGC
;
A
#
# COMPACT_ATOMS: atom_id res chain seq x y z
N MET A 1 30.24 0.47 -22.06
CA MET A 1 28.95 0.37 -22.77
C MET A 1 28.18 1.64 -22.41
N GLN A 2 28.16 2.63 -23.30
CA GLN A 2 27.40 3.88 -23.09
C GLN A 2 25.91 3.52 -23.16
N MET A 3 25.21 3.58 -22.02
CA MET A 3 23.75 3.55 -22.03
C MET A 3 23.27 4.93 -22.44
N GLU A 4 22.70 5.05 -23.64
CA GLU A 4 21.96 6.26 -23.99
C GLU A 4 20.81 6.46 -22.99
N PRO A 5 20.58 7.68 -22.51
CA PRO A 5 19.45 7.97 -21.64
C PRO A 5 18.18 7.84 -22.46
N VAL A 6 17.48 6.72 -22.31
CA VAL A 6 16.20 6.53 -22.99
C VAL A 6 15.18 7.47 -22.34
N SER A 7 14.98 8.64 -22.93
CA SER A 7 13.93 9.57 -22.53
C SER A 7 12.59 9.03 -23.02
N HIS A 8 12.03 8.05 -22.31
CA HIS A 8 10.64 7.68 -22.49
C HIS A 8 9.76 8.73 -21.81
N LEU A 9 9.67 9.93 -22.40
CA LEU A 9 8.58 10.81 -22.04
C LEU A 9 7.29 10.08 -22.43
N PRO A 10 6.36 9.86 -21.48
CA PRO A 10 5.11 9.19 -21.80
C PRO A 10 4.38 9.99 -22.88
N PRO A 11 3.72 9.31 -23.84
CA PRO A 11 3.03 9.99 -24.93
C PRO A 11 1.97 10.94 -24.36
N TRP A 12 1.96 12.19 -24.82
CA TRP A 12 1.00 13.20 -24.36
C TRP A 12 -0.45 12.85 -24.74
N ARG A 13 -0.64 11.99 -25.74
CA ARG A 13 -1.94 11.50 -26.16
C ARG A 13 -1.88 9.98 -26.33
N LEU A 14 -2.78 9.28 -25.65
CA LEU A 14 -3.02 7.86 -25.92
C LEU A 14 -3.68 7.74 -27.29
N VAL A 15 -3.05 6.99 -28.20
CA VAL A 15 -3.65 6.62 -29.47
C VAL A 15 -4.49 5.37 -29.22
N PRO A 16 -5.80 5.36 -29.54
CA PRO A 16 -6.60 4.16 -29.44
C PRO A 16 -5.96 3.05 -30.27
N ALA A 17 -5.87 1.83 -29.72
CA ALA A 17 -5.40 0.69 -30.49
C ALA A 17 -6.28 0.50 -31.73
N ALA A 18 -5.67 0.35 -32.90
CA ALA A 18 -6.41 0.08 -34.12
C ALA A 18 -6.99 -1.33 -34.06
N GLY A 19 -8.32 -1.44 -34.03
CA GLY A 19 -9.05 -2.72 -34.04
C GLY A 19 -10.17 -2.82 -32.99
N THR A 20 -10.96 -3.88 -33.09
CA THR A 20 -11.98 -4.22 -32.09
C THR A 20 -11.33 -5.07 -31.01
N VAL A 21 -11.19 -4.55 -29.79
CA VAL A 21 -10.71 -5.35 -28.65
C VAL A 21 -11.82 -6.31 -28.24
N MET A 22 -11.64 -7.59 -28.55
CA MET A 22 -12.53 -8.65 -28.08
C MET A 22 -12.38 -8.80 -26.57
N LYS A 23 -13.48 -9.03 -25.87
CA LYS A 23 -13.48 -9.24 -24.42
C LYS A 23 -12.95 -10.65 -24.15
N SER A 24 -11.68 -10.77 -23.75
CA SER A 24 -11.12 -12.02 -23.24
C SER A 24 -11.50 -12.23 -21.78
N SER A 25 -11.76 -13.47 -21.39
CA SER A 25 -11.86 -13.82 -19.97
C SER A 25 -10.47 -13.78 -19.30
N VAL A 26 -10.41 -13.57 -17.99
CA VAL A 26 -9.12 -13.56 -17.25
C VAL A 26 -8.43 -14.93 -17.36
N ASP A 27 -9.21 -16.01 -17.36
CA ASP A 27 -8.72 -17.38 -17.48
C ASP A 27 -8.06 -17.64 -18.85
N GLU A 28 -8.57 -17.01 -19.92
CA GLU A 28 -7.97 -17.10 -21.27
C GLU A 28 -6.60 -16.44 -21.36
N LEU A 29 -6.27 -15.50 -20.45
CA LEU A 29 -4.99 -14.82 -20.45
C LEU A 29 -3.86 -15.67 -19.85
N GLY A 30 -4.18 -16.79 -19.18
CA GLY A 30 -3.18 -17.73 -18.63
C GLY A 30 -2.22 -17.07 -17.64
N LEU A 31 -2.66 -16.04 -16.93
CA LEU A 31 -1.83 -15.22 -16.04
C LEU A 31 -1.62 -15.85 -14.66
N GLU A 32 -2.41 -16.87 -14.29
CA GLU A 32 -2.31 -17.53 -12.99
C GLU A 32 -1.43 -18.78 -13.06
N ASP A 33 -0.47 -18.88 -12.14
CA ASP A 33 0.23 -20.13 -11.85
C ASP A 33 -0.64 -21.04 -10.96
N GLU A 34 -0.74 -22.32 -11.30
CA GLU A 34 -1.43 -23.34 -10.51
C GLU A 34 -0.92 -23.42 -9.06
N ALA A 35 0.36 -23.10 -8.83
CA ALA A 35 0.95 -23.06 -7.50
C ALA A 35 0.42 -21.92 -6.63
N GLU A 36 -0.03 -20.81 -7.24
CA GLU A 36 -0.47 -19.59 -6.54
C GLU A 36 -1.98 -19.53 -6.31
N LYS A 37 -2.76 -20.34 -7.03
CA LYS A 37 -4.22 -20.46 -6.89
C LYS A 37 -4.74 -20.52 -5.45
N PRO A 38 -4.20 -21.34 -4.52
CA PRO A 38 -4.70 -21.35 -3.14
C PRO A 38 -4.48 -20.01 -2.44
N SER A 39 -3.35 -19.35 -2.67
CA SER A 39 -3.04 -18.02 -2.12
C SER A 39 -3.99 -16.96 -2.69
N ASN A 40 -4.15 -16.95 -4.02
CA ASN A 40 -5.06 -16.02 -4.71
C ASN A 40 -6.51 -16.20 -4.27
N SER A 41 -6.94 -17.45 -4.01
CA SER A 41 -8.28 -17.75 -3.51
C SER A 41 -8.54 -17.19 -2.11
N LEU A 42 -7.52 -17.17 -1.24
CA LEU A 42 -7.62 -16.57 0.09
C LEU A 42 -7.72 -15.05 -0.01
N LEU A 43 -6.91 -14.45 -0.86
CA LEU A 43 -6.89 -13.01 -1.10
C LEU A 43 -8.19 -12.50 -1.73
N GLY A 44 -8.77 -13.28 -2.65
CA GLY A 44 -10.07 -12.99 -3.27
C GLY A 44 -11.24 -12.94 -2.28
N ARG A 45 -11.08 -13.45 -1.05
CA ARG A 45 -12.08 -13.27 0.03
C ARG A 45 -12.04 -11.88 0.65
N GLY A 46 -10.86 -11.26 0.68
CA GLY A 46 -10.65 -9.95 1.30
C GLY A 46 -10.64 -8.79 0.31
N TRP A 47 -10.32 -9.06 -0.95
CA TRP A 47 -10.16 -8.04 -1.98
C TRP A 47 -10.93 -8.37 -3.25
N SER A 48 -11.45 -7.33 -3.89
CA SER A 48 -12.08 -7.42 -5.21
C SER A 48 -11.42 -6.40 -6.13
N PRO A 49 -10.30 -6.76 -6.79
CA PRO A 49 -9.61 -5.88 -7.72
C PRO A 49 -10.53 -5.37 -8.85
N GLY A 50 -10.15 -4.27 -9.48
CA GLY A 50 -10.83 -3.66 -10.61
C GLY A 50 -11.26 -2.21 -10.36
N TRP A 51 -11.10 -1.37 -11.37
CA TRP A 51 -11.40 0.07 -11.33
C TRP A 51 -12.84 0.38 -10.86
N SER A 52 -13.82 -0.47 -11.20
CA SER A 52 -15.21 -0.28 -10.77
C SER A 52 -15.37 -0.51 -9.26
N ASN A 53 -14.68 -1.50 -8.69
CA ASN A 53 -14.68 -1.75 -7.25
C ASN A 53 -13.88 -0.68 -6.50
N ALA A 54 -12.78 -0.21 -7.09
CA ALA A 54 -12.01 0.91 -6.57
C ALA A 54 -12.85 2.18 -6.42
N ASP A 55 -13.69 2.49 -7.42
CA ASP A 55 -14.60 3.63 -7.38
C ASP A 55 -15.68 3.48 -6.30
N LYS A 56 -16.27 2.28 -6.16
CA LYS A 56 -17.24 1.99 -5.09
C LYS A 56 -16.60 2.16 -3.71
N ALA A 57 -15.40 1.62 -3.51
CA ALA A 57 -14.65 1.74 -2.27
C ALA A 57 -14.32 3.20 -1.94
N LEU A 58 -13.95 4.01 -2.94
CA LEU A 58 -13.72 5.44 -2.75
C LEU A 58 -15.01 6.15 -2.32
N THR A 59 -16.12 5.91 -3.02
CA THR A 59 -17.41 6.54 -2.69
C THR A 59 -17.85 6.15 -1.29
N GLU A 60 -17.82 4.87 -0.94
CA GLU A 60 -18.17 4.39 0.40
C GLU A 60 -17.32 5.05 1.49
N PHE A 61 -15.99 5.13 1.27
CA PHE A 61 -15.08 5.79 2.19
C PHE A 61 -15.39 7.29 2.35
N VAL A 62 -15.56 8.02 1.24
CA VAL A 62 -15.77 9.47 1.25
C VAL A 62 -17.12 9.85 1.88
N GLU A 63 -18.15 9.04 1.68
CA GLU A 63 -19.49 9.28 2.23
C GLU A 63 -19.60 8.91 3.71
N HIS A 64 -19.07 7.75 4.13
CA HIS A 64 -19.36 7.20 5.46
C HIS A 64 -18.17 7.23 6.43
N HIS A 65 -16.95 7.01 5.95
CA HIS A 65 -15.79 6.76 6.82
C HIS A 65 -14.86 7.96 6.96
N LEU A 66 -14.86 8.87 5.99
CA LEU A 66 -13.97 10.03 5.96
C LEU A 66 -14.21 10.94 7.17
N ILE A 67 -15.45 11.11 7.63
CA ILE A 67 -15.76 11.99 8.76
C ILE A 67 -15.04 11.56 10.06
N ASP A 68 -14.90 10.26 10.28
CA ASP A 68 -14.34 9.67 11.49
C ASP A 68 -12.85 9.32 11.37
N TYR A 69 -12.24 9.62 10.21
CA TYR A 69 -10.86 9.23 9.89
C TYR A 69 -9.84 9.64 10.97
N VAL A 70 -9.98 10.84 11.56
CA VAL A 70 -9.10 11.32 12.64
C VAL A 70 -8.98 10.34 13.81
N ASN A 71 -10.10 9.77 14.26
CA ASN A 71 -10.15 8.87 15.41
C ASN A 71 -9.88 7.42 15.00
N CYS A 72 -10.41 7.03 13.84
CA CYS A 72 -10.37 5.67 13.33
C CYS A 72 -8.95 5.27 12.88
N ARG A 73 -8.16 6.19 12.30
CA ARG A 73 -6.79 5.93 11.84
C ARG A 73 -5.84 5.38 12.92
N LEU A 74 -6.12 5.64 14.20
CA LEU A 74 -5.26 5.16 15.29
C LEU A 74 -5.62 3.74 15.74
N LYS A 75 -6.86 3.30 15.52
CA LYS A 75 -7.37 2.00 15.94
C LYS A 75 -7.07 0.96 14.87
N VAL A 76 -6.51 -0.17 15.29
CA VAL A 76 -6.24 -1.32 14.42
C VAL A 76 -7.57 -2.02 14.12
N GLY A 77 -7.93 -2.13 12.84
CA GLY A 77 -9.21 -2.69 12.37
C GLY A 77 -9.63 -2.13 11.00
N THR A 78 -10.90 -2.30 10.63
CA THR A 78 -11.51 -1.81 9.37
C THR A 78 -11.83 -0.31 9.43
N SER A 79 -10.86 0.47 9.88
CA SER A 79 -11.02 1.88 10.25
C SER A 79 -10.42 2.84 9.23
N THR A 80 -9.73 2.31 8.21
CA THR A 80 -9.04 3.09 7.17
C THR A 80 -9.69 2.87 5.81
N SER A 81 -9.28 3.64 4.81
CA SER A 81 -9.91 3.64 3.49
C SER A 81 -9.71 2.36 2.68
N LEU A 82 -8.72 1.53 3.02
CA LEU A 82 -8.35 0.33 2.26
C LEU A 82 -8.06 0.61 0.76
N LEU A 83 -7.82 1.87 0.38
CA LEU A 83 -7.60 2.27 -1.01
C LEU A 83 -6.18 2.01 -1.54
N SER A 84 -5.26 1.55 -0.68
CA SER A 84 -3.85 1.43 -1.05
C SER A 84 -3.58 0.52 -2.25
N PRO A 85 -4.20 -0.68 -2.40
CA PRO A 85 -3.96 -1.53 -3.57
C PRO A 85 -4.48 -0.89 -4.86
N TYR A 86 -5.68 -0.34 -4.83
CA TYR A 86 -6.29 0.34 -5.98
C TYR A 86 -5.45 1.53 -6.47
N LEU A 87 -4.86 2.29 -5.53
CA LEU A 87 -3.96 3.40 -5.83
C LEU A 87 -2.57 2.95 -6.32
N HIS A 88 -2.11 1.78 -5.89
CA HIS A 88 -0.82 1.22 -6.29
C HIS A 88 -0.86 0.81 -7.76
N PHE A 89 -1.87 0.02 -8.16
CA PHE A 89 -2.07 -0.47 -9.53
C PHE A 89 -2.66 0.56 -10.49
N GLY A 90 -3.02 1.75 -10.01
CA GLY A 90 -3.58 2.81 -10.85
C GLY A 90 -5.02 2.58 -11.29
N GLU A 91 -5.72 1.62 -10.68
CA GLU A 91 -7.15 1.40 -10.84
C GLU A 91 -7.97 2.59 -10.35
N LEU A 92 -7.41 3.35 -9.39
CA LEU A 92 -7.95 4.60 -8.90
C LEU A 92 -7.00 5.77 -9.14
N SER A 93 -7.52 6.85 -9.74
CA SER A 93 -6.74 8.07 -9.96
C SER A 93 -6.57 8.86 -8.66
N VAL A 94 -5.32 9.18 -8.29
CA VAL A 94 -5.02 9.99 -7.10
C VAL A 94 -5.65 11.39 -7.18
N ARG A 95 -5.75 11.95 -8.40
CA ARG A 95 -6.41 13.24 -8.66
C ARG A 95 -7.91 13.20 -8.37
N LYS A 96 -8.56 12.08 -8.72
CA LYS A 96 -9.97 11.84 -8.42
C LYS A 96 -10.19 11.78 -6.90
N VAL A 97 -9.35 11.04 -6.18
CA VAL A 97 -9.39 10.98 -4.70
C VAL A 97 -9.26 12.37 -4.10
N PHE A 98 -8.25 13.14 -4.52
CA PHE A 98 -8.02 14.50 -4.04
C PHE A 98 -9.24 15.42 -4.28
N GLN A 99 -9.81 15.39 -5.49
CA GLN A 99 -10.97 16.19 -5.84
C GLN A 99 -12.21 15.80 -5.02
N CYS A 100 -12.51 14.50 -4.87
CA CYS A 100 -13.64 14.03 -4.06
C CYS A 100 -13.54 14.49 -2.60
N VAL A 101 -12.34 14.41 -2.02
CA VAL A 101 -12.08 14.83 -0.63
C VAL A 101 -12.17 16.35 -0.48
N GLN A 102 -11.65 17.13 -1.43
CA GLN A 102 -11.80 18.58 -1.43
C GLN A 102 -13.26 19.02 -1.55
N LEU A 103 -14.05 18.37 -2.41
CA LEU A 103 -15.48 18.67 -2.54
C LEU A 103 -16.20 18.42 -1.20
N LYS A 104 -15.93 17.31 -0.52
CA LYS A 104 -16.46 17.07 0.84
C LYS A 104 -16.01 18.11 1.84
N GLN A 105 -14.75 18.54 1.80
CA GLN A 105 -14.25 19.61 2.66
C GLN A 105 -15.04 20.92 2.48
N LEU A 106 -15.34 21.30 1.24
CA LEU A 106 -16.14 22.51 0.94
C LEU A 106 -17.58 22.38 1.42
N LEU A 107 -18.18 21.20 1.29
CA LEU A 107 -19.53 20.93 1.81
C LEU A 107 -19.58 21.07 3.33
N TRP A 108 -18.66 20.40 4.04
CA TRP A 108 -18.56 20.48 5.50
C TRP A 108 -18.07 21.84 6.01
N ALA A 109 -17.43 22.66 5.18
CA ALA A 109 -17.06 24.02 5.55
C ALA A 109 -18.28 24.94 5.70
N LYS A 110 -19.37 24.67 4.98
CA LYS A 110 -20.64 25.40 5.10
C LYS A 110 -21.44 24.99 6.35
N GLU A 111 -21.17 23.82 6.91
CA GLU A 111 -21.76 23.35 8.16
C GLU A 111 -20.98 23.92 9.34
N GLU A 112 -21.61 24.82 10.10
CA GLU A 112 -20.96 25.68 11.10
C GLU A 112 -20.28 24.92 12.27
N ASN A 113 -20.57 23.62 12.44
CA ASN A 113 -20.08 22.78 13.54
C ASN A 113 -19.21 21.57 13.13
N ASN A 114 -18.78 21.46 11.87
CA ASN A 114 -18.09 20.25 11.41
C ASN A 114 -16.54 20.32 11.51
N LEU A 115 -16.03 20.65 12.71
CA LEU A 115 -14.58 20.72 12.98
C LEU A 115 -13.88 19.37 12.76
N LYS A 116 -14.54 18.28 13.18
CA LYS A 116 -14.04 16.91 13.04
C LYS A 116 -13.82 16.53 11.58
N GLY A 117 -14.78 16.85 10.70
CA GLY A 117 -14.66 16.59 9.26
C GLY A 117 -13.48 17.34 8.63
N LYS A 118 -13.27 18.61 8.99
CA LYS A 118 -12.14 19.42 8.50
C LYS A 118 -10.79 18.80 8.88
N GLU A 119 -10.64 18.35 10.12
CA GLU A 119 -9.41 17.69 10.59
C GLU A 119 -9.20 16.34 9.88
N SER A 120 -10.24 15.52 9.80
CA SER A 120 -10.20 14.23 9.11
C SER A 120 -9.76 14.35 7.64
N VAL A 121 -10.33 15.31 6.89
CA VAL A 121 -9.92 15.61 5.50
C VAL A 121 -8.44 15.98 5.45
N THR A 122 -8.00 16.89 6.33
CA THR A 122 -6.60 17.35 6.35
C THR A 122 -5.63 16.19 6.59
N LEU A 123 -5.95 15.32 7.55
CA LEU A 123 -5.14 14.14 7.86
C LEU A 123 -5.17 13.09 6.74
N PHE A 124 -6.30 12.91 6.07
CA PHE A 124 -6.41 12.00 4.93
C PHE A 124 -5.59 12.50 3.75
N LEU A 125 -5.71 13.78 3.38
CA LEU A 125 -4.90 14.40 2.33
C LEU A 125 -3.40 14.36 2.64
N LYS A 126 -3.01 14.54 3.91
CA LYS A 126 -1.62 14.32 4.34
C LYS A 126 -1.15 12.88 4.10
N SER A 127 -2.03 11.91 4.31
CA SER A 127 -1.74 10.49 4.06
C SER A 127 -1.54 10.21 2.56
N ILE A 128 -2.34 10.83 1.69
CA ILE A 128 -2.12 10.82 0.23
C ILE A 128 -0.82 11.55 -0.13
N GLY A 129 -0.51 12.66 0.52
CA GLY A 129 0.74 13.40 0.32
C GLY A 129 1.99 12.55 0.63
N LEU A 130 1.93 11.64 1.60
CA LEU A 130 3.04 10.71 1.87
C LEU A 130 3.33 9.77 0.70
N ARG A 131 2.29 9.37 -0.07
CA ARG A 131 2.46 8.58 -1.31
C ARG A 131 3.14 9.40 -2.41
N GLU A 132 2.75 10.66 -2.59
CA GLU A 132 3.41 11.53 -3.57
C GLU A 132 4.85 11.84 -3.16
N TYR A 133 5.09 12.03 -1.86
CA TYR A 133 6.41 12.26 -1.32
C TYR A 133 7.31 11.03 -1.45
N SER A 134 6.80 9.81 -1.28
CA SER A 134 7.61 8.59 -1.49
C SER A 134 8.05 8.47 -2.95
N ARG A 135 7.16 8.76 -3.92
CA ARG A 135 7.51 8.83 -5.35
C ARG A 135 8.53 9.92 -5.65
N TYR A 136 8.35 11.09 -5.06
CA TYR A 136 9.32 12.20 -5.17
C TYR A 136 10.70 11.80 -4.65
N LEU A 137 10.78 11.13 -3.49
CA LEU A 137 12.03 10.63 -2.95
C LEU A 137 12.70 9.61 -3.87
N CYS A 138 11.95 8.62 -4.37
CA CYS A 138 12.52 7.60 -5.27
C CYS A 138 13.02 8.21 -6.59
N PHE A 139 12.35 9.24 -7.09
CA PHE A 139 12.79 9.95 -8.29
C PHE A 139 14.09 10.74 -8.07
N ASN A 140 14.21 11.45 -6.94
CA ASN A 140 15.40 12.26 -6.65
C ASN A 140 16.58 11.44 -6.13
N PHE A 141 16.32 10.30 -5.49
CA PHE A 141 17.32 9.39 -4.96
C PHE A 141 17.19 8.04 -5.66
N PRO A 142 17.63 7.92 -6.93
CA PRO A 142 17.43 6.71 -7.70
C PRO A 142 18.11 5.49 -7.09
N PHE A 143 19.13 5.63 -6.24
CA PHE A 143 19.82 4.51 -5.57
C PHE A 143 19.01 3.81 -4.46
N THR A 144 17.81 4.29 -4.13
CA THR A 144 16.97 3.76 -3.04
C THR A 144 16.56 2.30 -3.21
N HIS A 145 16.56 1.79 -4.44
CA HIS A 145 16.22 0.39 -4.72
C HIS A 145 17.36 -0.58 -4.39
N GLU A 146 18.62 -0.14 -4.50
CA GLU A 146 19.80 -0.97 -4.19
C GLU A 146 20.37 -0.70 -2.79
N ARG A 147 20.14 0.49 -2.26
CA ARG A 147 20.80 0.95 -1.03
C ARG A 147 19.81 1.65 -0.12
N SER A 148 19.90 1.33 1.16
CA SER A 148 19.15 2.06 2.19
C SER A 148 19.50 3.56 2.14
N LEU A 149 18.48 4.41 2.23
CA LEU A 149 18.64 5.85 2.43
C LEU A 149 19.38 6.17 3.74
N LEU A 150 19.31 5.26 4.71
CA LEU A 150 19.95 5.38 6.01
C LEU A 150 21.41 4.91 5.92
N SER A 151 22.29 5.83 5.52
CA SER A 151 23.74 5.57 5.36
C SER A 151 24.40 5.08 6.66
N ASN A 152 23.86 5.46 7.82
CA ASN A 152 24.32 5.04 9.14
C ASN A 152 24.09 3.54 9.44
N LEU A 153 23.21 2.86 8.69
CA LEU A 153 22.95 1.43 8.85
C LEU A 153 23.83 0.55 7.95
N LYS A 154 24.68 1.15 7.11
CA LYS A 154 25.53 0.42 6.16
C LYS A 154 26.49 -0.56 6.83
N TYR A 155 27.02 -0.22 8.01
CA TYR A 155 27.97 -1.04 8.76
C TYR A 155 27.35 -1.65 10.02
N PHE A 156 26.02 -1.72 10.09
CA PHE A 156 25.35 -2.29 11.24
C PHE A 156 25.60 -3.81 11.29
N PRO A 157 26.05 -4.37 12.43
CA PRO A 157 26.32 -5.79 12.55
C PRO A 157 25.00 -6.57 12.67
N TRP A 158 24.41 -6.90 11.53
CA TRP A 158 23.21 -7.75 11.46
C TRP A 158 23.53 -9.16 11.99
N ASN A 159 22.60 -9.72 12.75
CA ASN A 159 22.71 -11.10 13.26
C ASN A 159 21.74 -11.95 12.45
N ASP A 160 22.27 -12.69 11.49
CA ASP A 160 21.49 -13.49 10.54
C ASP A 160 20.99 -14.81 11.17
N ASN A 161 20.17 -14.67 12.22
CA ASN A 161 19.53 -15.80 12.84
C ASN A 161 18.26 -16.20 12.06
N GLN A 162 18.44 -17.10 11.10
CA GLN A 162 17.37 -17.62 10.25
C GLN A 162 16.19 -18.22 11.03
N VAL A 163 16.44 -18.78 12.23
CA VAL A 163 15.37 -19.35 13.07
C VAL A 163 14.44 -18.25 13.58
N ARG A 164 15.00 -17.14 14.06
CA ARG A 164 14.21 -15.97 14.52
C ARG A 164 13.47 -15.32 13.37
N PHE A 165 14.11 -15.20 12.21
CA PHE A 165 13.47 -14.69 11.01
C PHE A 165 12.28 -15.55 10.57
N LYS A 166 12.43 -16.88 10.57
CA LYS A 166 11.33 -17.81 10.25
C LYS A 166 10.19 -17.72 11.25
N ALA A 167 10.49 -17.60 12.55
CA ALA A 167 9.49 -17.41 13.59
C ALA A 167 8.72 -16.10 13.41
N TRP A 168 9.40 -15.01 13.07
CA TRP A 168 8.79 -13.72 12.74
C TRP A 168 7.91 -13.82 11.49
N ARG A 169 8.42 -14.39 10.39
CA ARG A 169 7.66 -14.59 9.16
C ARG A 169 6.36 -15.36 9.37
N GLN A 170 6.35 -16.34 10.28
CA GLN A 170 5.19 -17.17 10.59
C GLN A 170 4.27 -16.60 11.69
N GLY A 171 4.60 -15.45 12.30
CA GLY A 171 3.87 -14.92 13.45
C GLY A 171 3.89 -15.87 14.64
N ARG A 172 5.08 -16.38 14.99
CA ARG A 172 5.38 -17.27 16.12
C ARG A 172 6.51 -16.69 16.99
N THR A 173 6.52 -15.38 17.18
CA THR A 173 7.53 -14.66 17.96
C THR A 173 7.25 -14.69 19.47
N GLY A 174 6.00 -14.99 19.86
CA GLY A 174 5.55 -14.91 21.25
C GLY A 174 5.08 -13.51 21.65
N TYR A 175 5.13 -12.54 20.73
CA TYR A 175 4.59 -11.19 20.91
C TYR A 175 3.24 -11.07 20.19
N PRO A 176 2.11 -11.04 20.93
CA PRO A 176 0.78 -11.17 20.33
C PRO A 176 0.48 -10.16 19.22
N LEU A 177 0.93 -8.92 19.36
CA LEU A 177 0.67 -7.85 18.38
C LEU A 177 1.49 -8.03 17.09
N VAL A 178 2.73 -8.51 17.20
CA VAL A 178 3.58 -8.82 16.04
C VAL A 178 3.05 -10.06 15.34
N ASP A 179 2.69 -11.08 16.12
CA ASP A 179 2.17 -12.34 15.60
C ASP A 179 0.81 -12.15 14.90
N ALA A 180 -0.08 -11.33 15.46
CA ALA A 180 -1.34 -10.97 14.82
C ALA A 180 -1.11 -10.24 13.50
N GLY A 181 -0.19 -9.26 13.47
CA GLY A 181 0.14 -8.51 12.25
C GLY A 181 0.70 -9.41 11.15
N MET A 182 1.65 -10.29 11.49
CA MET A 182 2.24 -11.19 10.48
C MET A 182 1.23 -12.21 9.95
N ARG A 183 0.30 -12.69 10.80
CA ARG A 183 -0.78 -13.58 10.36
C ARG A 183 -1.81 -12.86 9.49
N GLU A 184 -2.16 -11.62 9.84
CA GLU A 184 -3.05 -10.77 9.02
C GLU A 184 -2.42 -10.53 7.64
N LEU A 185 -1.13 -10.16 7.58
CA LEU A 185 -0.41 -9.96 6.33
C LEU A 185 -0.48 -11.19 5.44
N TRP A 186 -0.28 -12.39 6.00
CA TRP A 186 -0.30 -13.63 5.25
C TRP A 186 -1.71 -14.03 4.77
N ALA A 187 -2.75 -13.71 5.55
CA ALA A 187 -4.12 -14.08 5.23
C ALA A 187 -4.80 -13.11 4.25
N THR A 188 -4.48 -11.82 4.31
CA THR A 188 -5.20 -10.76 3.57
C THR A 188 -4.32 -9.97 2.60
N GLY A 189 -2.99 -10.13 2.66
CA GLY A 189 -2.03 -9.32 1.90
C GLY A 189 -2.00 -7.84 2.32
N TRP A 190 -2.63 -7.49 3.44
CA TRP A 190 -2.70 -6.13 3.93
C TRP A 190 -2.60 -6.09 5.45
N ILE A 191 -1.86 -5.11 5.96
CA ILE A 191 -1.85 -4.79 7.39
C ILE A 191 -1.90 -3.29 7.60
N HIS A 192 -2.51 -2.90 8.73
CA HIS A 192 -2.64 -1.49 9.10
C HIS A 192 -1.27 -0.82 9.24
N ASN A 193 -1.16 0.45 8.81
CA ASN A 193 0.12 1.18 8.80
C ASN A 193 0.84 1.20 10.16
N ARG A 194 0.11 1.30 11.28
CA ARG A 194 0.73 1.21 12.62
C ARG A 194 1.32 -0.17 12.91
N ILE A 195 0.65 -1.23 12.47
CA ILE A 195 1.14 -2.60 12.62
C ILE A 195 2.37 -2.81 11.74
N ARG A 196 2.41 -2.25 10.52
CA ARG A 196 3.63 -2.23 9.68
C ARG A 196 4.82 -1.68 10.46
N VAL A 197 4.66 -0.50 11.07
CA VAL A 197 5.74 0.13 11.87
C VAL A 197 6.21 -0.77 13.01
N ILE A 198 5.29 -1.39 13.75
CA ILE A 198 5.61 -2.27 14.89
C ILE A 198 6.35 -3.53 14.41
N VAL A 199 5.80 -4.21 13.41
CA VAL A 199 6.33 -5.44 12.83
C VAL A 199 7.71 -5.22 12.21
N SER A 200 7.89 -4.14 11.43
CA SER A 200 9.18 -3.77 10.85
C SER A 200 10.20 -3.36 11.91
N SER A 201 9.79 -2.60 12.93
CA SER A 201 10.67 -2.22 14.04
C SER A 201 11.14 -3.44 14.84
N PHE A 202 10.25 -4.41 15.05
CA PHE A 202 10.57 -5.67 15.71
C PHE A 202 11.58 -6.49 14.90
N ALA A 203 11.41 -6.56 13.58
CA ALA A 203 12.34 -7.27 12.70
C ALA A 203 13.77 -6.70 12.80
N VAL A 204 13.89 -5.37 12.72
CA VAL A 204 15.19 -4.68 12.79
C VAL A 204 15.83 -4.79 14.18
N LYS A 205 15.07 -4.59 15.25
CA LYS A 205 15.61 -4.49 16.61
C LYS A 205 15.75 -5.82 17.34
N SER A 206 14.79 -6.72 17.18
CA SER A 206 14.71 -7.96 17.98
C SER A 206 15.18 -9.19 17.20
N SER A 207 14.94 -9.23 15.89
CA SER A 207 15.42 -10.31 15.03
C SER A 207 16.82 -10.02 14.46
N SER A 208 17.25 -8.74 14.47
CA SER A 208 18.52 -8.29 13.88
C SER A 208 18.71 -8.74 12.43
N SER A 209 17.62 -8.95 11.71
CA SER A 209 17.60 -9.38 10.32
C SER A 209 17.88 -8.19 9.41
N SER A 210 18.58 -8.44 8.29
CA SER A 210 18.90 -7.39 7.30
C SER A 210 17.63 -6.71 6.78
N MET A 211 17.71 -5.41 6.51
CA MET A 211 16.62 -4.62 5.90
C MET A 211 16.16 -5.20 4.55
N GLU A 212 17.06 -5.84 3.80
CA GLU A 212 16.77 -6.45 2.50
C GLU A 212 15.75 -7.60 2.63
N MET A 213 15.93 -8.49 3.60
CA MET A 213 15.02 -9.61 3.86
C MET A 213 13.63 -9.13 4.32
N GLY A 214 13.58 -8.01 5.04
CA GLY A 214 12.32 -7.37 5.43
C GLY A 214 11.57 -6.80 4.23
N ASN A 215 12.27 -6.05 3.38
CA ASN A 215 11.70 -5.47 2.16
C ASN A 215 11.17 -6.53 1.21
N GLU A 216 11.90 -7.64 1.03
CA GLU A 216 11.48 -8.74 0.16
C GLU A 216 10.12 -9.35 0.59
N ILE A 217 9.90 -9.53 1.89
CA ILE A 217 8.61 -10.04 2.40
C ILE A 217 7.49 -9.00 2.25
N PHE A 218 7.78 -7.73 2.56
CA PHE A 218 6.77 -6.68 2.42
C PHE A 218 6.38 -6.41 0.97
N LEU A 219 7.34 -6.47 0.04
CA LEU A 219 7.10 -6.33 -1.40
C LEU A 219 6.45 -7.57 -2.00
N GLY A 220 6.83 -8.77 -1.54
CA GLY A 220 6.30 -10.02 -2.07
C GLY A 220 4.92 -10.42 -1.52
N HIS A 221 4.49 -9.87 -0.38
CA HIS A 221 3.23 -10.29 0.27
C HIS A 221 2.26 -9.13 0.55
N SER A 222 2.62 -7.88 0.22
CA SER A 222 1.70 -6.75 0.40
C SER A 222 1.27 -6.11 -0.91
N PHE A 223 -0.05 -5.99 -1.09
CA PHE A 223 -0.67 -5.32 -2.25
C PHE A 223 -0.55 -3.79 -2.25
N GLY A 224 0.00 -3.20 -1.18
CA GLY A 224 -0.01 -1.75 -0.99
C GLY A 224 1.32 -1.23 -0.48
N CYS A 225 2.07 -0.61 -1.39
CA CYS A 225 3.09 0.38 -1.09
C CYS A 225 2.70 1.71 -1.77
#